data_AF-A0A8S4A1U0-F1
#
_entry.id   AF-A0A8S4A1U0-F1
#
_cell.length_a   1.000
_cell.length_b   1.000
_cell.length_c   1.000
_cell.angle_alpha   90.00
_cell.angle_beta   90.00
_cell.angle_gamma   90.00
#
_symmetry.space_group_name_H-M   'P 1'
#
loop_
_entity.id
_entity.type
_entity.pdbx_description
1 polymer ?
#
loop_
_entity_poly.entity_id
_entity_poly.type
_entity_poly.pdbx_seq_one_letter_code
_entity_poly.pdbx_strand_id
1 'polypeptide(L)'
;MGYRGRSRLTLFSLLLRALMLLAGAQSNSITTSDSSQGVCTVKGRVFTQRNWYGYIVHKAFNRDYAKIQYQIMYPIKECCANLLIYYDDQVKQLRPSMTCEQRLAVLPADNNQVIPLRTTNDSSGCTLWNEKGEDFYVCLGERIFRSSVPRTWFFALSHCEHEGPLNLNYVFNIT
;
A
#
# COMPACT_ATOMS: atom_id res chain seq x y z
N MET A 1 82.04 -20.71 16.20
CA MET A 1 81.58 -21.55 17.31
C MET A 1 80.08 -21.73 17.12
N GLY A 2 79.49 -22.87 16.74
CA GLY A 2 79.84 -24.24 17.03
C GLY A 2 78.81 -24.82 18.00
N TYR A 3 78.09 -25.88 17.56
CA TYR A 3 77.18 -26.79 18.29
C TYR A 3 75.73 -26.33 18.46
N ARG A 4 74.69 -26.93 17.83
CA ARG A 4 74.29 -28.32 17.52
C ARG A 4 73.59 -29.02 18.69
N GLY A 5 72.30 -29.32 18.46
CA GLY A 5 71.56 -30.42 19.10
C GLY A 5 70.78 -30.04 20.35
N ARG A 6 69.69 -30.70 20.74
CA ARG A 6 69.00 -31.88 20.19
C ARG A 6 67.71 -32.02 21.02
N SER A 7 66.63 -32.43 20.36
CA SER A 7 65.31 -32.73 20.93
C SER A 7 65.35 -33.58 22.21
N ARG A 8 64.40 -33.34 23.13
CA ARG A 8 63.79 -34.39 23.95
C ARG A 8 62.29 -34.16 24.10
N LEU A 9 61.57 -35.22 23.75
CA LEU A 9 60.16 -35.46 24.04
C LEU A 9 59.92 -35.43 25.55
N THR A 10 58.76 -34.90 25.95
CA THR A 10 58.02 -35.44 27.10
C THR A 10 56.54 -35.45 26.80
N LEU A 11 55.95 -36.60 27.07
CA LEU A 11 54.59 -37.06 26.78
C LEU A 11 53.72 -36.84 28.03
N PHE A 12 52.41 -36.68 27.82
CA PHE A 12 51.29 -36.80 28.78
C PHE A 12 51.13 -35.77 29.92
N SER A 13 50.03 -35.00 29.85
CA SER A 13 48.95 -35.15 30.83
C SER A 13 47.63 -34.54 30.34
N LEU A 14 46.57 -35.30 30.58
CA LEU A 14 45.16 -35.08 30.29
C LEU A 14 44.53 -34.07 31.29
N LEU A 15 43.69 -33.14 30.81
CA LEU A 15 42.29 -32.90 31.25
C LEU A 15 41.82 -31.42 31.13
N LEU A 16 40.68 -31.31 30.46
CA LEU A 16 39.55 -30.40 30.68
C LEU A 16 39.78 -28.88 30.58
N ARG A 17 39.37 -28.30 29.46
CA ARG A 17 38.62 -27.02 29.46
C ARG A 17 37.41 -27.09 28.54
N ALA A 18 36.28 -26.76 29.15
CA ALA A 18 34.94 -26.82 28.60
C ALA A 18 34.63 -25.66 27.65
N LEU A 19 33.66 -25.93 26.79
CA LEU A 19 32.70 -25.01 26.15
C LEU A 19 33.21 -23.64 25.68
N MET A 20 33.21 -23.43 24.36
CA MET A 20 32.37 -22.40 23.75
C MET A 20 31.96 -22.81 22.35
N LEU A 21 30.65 -22.76 22.12
CA LEU A 21 29.93 -23.12 20.90
C LEU A 21 30.37 -22.23 19.72
N LEU A 22 30.75 -22.84 18.60
CA LEU A 22 30.70 -22.19 17.29
C LEU A 22 29.63 -22.92 16.47
N ALA A 23 28.41 -22.39 16.54
CA ALA A 23 27.36 -22.74 15.59
C ALA A 23 27.80 -22.22 14.22
N GLY A 24 28.11 -23.14 13.31
CA GLY A 24 28.31 -22.81 11.90
C GLY A 24 27.01 -22.26 11.33
N ALA A 25 26.99 -20.97 11.02
CA ALA A 25 25.92 -20.36 10.26
C ALA A 25 26.01 -20.84 8.81
N GLN A 26 25.34 -21.94 8.48
CA GLN A 26 25.03 -22.27 7.10
C GLN A 26 24.01 -21.24 6.60
N SER A 27 24.49 -20.29 5.81
CA SER A 27 23.65 -19.36 5.05
C SER A 27 22.93 -20.14 3.95
N ASN A 28 21.80 -20.75 4.29
CA ASN A 28 20.86 -21.24 3.29
C ASN A 28 20.25 -20.02 2.60
N SER A 29 20.69 -19.74 1.38
CA SER A 29 19.98 -18.83 0.48
C SER A 29 18.67 -19.49 0.08
N ILE A 30 17.64 -19.28 0.90
CA ILE A 30 16.26 -19.60 0.54
C ILE A 30 15.88 -18.64 -0.58
N THR A 31 16.04 -19.10 -1.82
CA THR A 31 15.39 -18.49 -2.97
C THR A 31 13.93 -18.94 -2.93
N THR A 32 13.12 -18.30 -2.10
CA THR A 32 11.67 -18.32 -2.30
C THR A 32 11.40 -17.48 -3.53
N SER A 33 11.44 -18.12 -4.70
CA SER A 33 10.61 -17.70 -5.82
C SER A 33 9.16 -17.94 -5.41
N ASP A 34 8.64 -17.02 -4.59
CA ASP A 34 7.25 -17.05 -4.16
C ASP A 34 6.38 -16.66 -5.36
N SER A 35 5.97 -17.71 -6.09
CA SER A 35 5.00 -17.68 -7.18
C SER A 35 3.58 -17.80 -6.65
N SER A 36 3.32 -17.29 -5.45
CA SER A 36 1.98 -17.09 -4.90
C SER A 36 1.82 -15.68 -4.36
N GLN A 37 1.77 -14.68 -5.25
CA GLN A 37 1.27 -13.36 -4.86
C GLN A 37 -0.21 -13.47 -4.49
N GLY A 38 -0.49 -13.75 -3.21
CA GLY A 38 -1.83 -13.78 -2.66
C GLY A 38 -2.48 -12.40 -2.69
N VAL A 39 -3.79 -12.36 -2.91
CA VAL A 39 -4.59 -11.13 -2.87
C VAL A 39 -4.52 -10.51 -1.47
N CYS A 40 -4.00 -9.30 -1.36
CA CYS A 40 -4.03 -8.50 -0.14
C CYS A 40 -5.36 -7.71 -0.09
N THR A 41 -6.26 -8.10 0.81
CA THR A 41 -7.56 -7.44 0.98
C THR A 41 -7.52 -6.43 2.12
N VAL A 42 -7.86 -5.17 1.84
CA VAL A 42 -7.96 -4.09 2.83
C VAL A 42 -9.39 -3.57 2.84
N LYS A 43 -10.05 -3.58 4.00
CA LYS A 43 -11.43 -3.11 4.15
C LYS A 43 -11.56 -2.16 5.33
N GLY A 44 -12.50 -1.24 5.25
CA GLY A 44 -12.73 -0.28 6.32
C GLY A 44 -13.92 0.62 6.09
N ARG A 45 -14.09 1.54 7.04
CA ARG A 45 -15.12 2.58 7.03
C ARG A 45 -14.48 3.93 7.33
N VAL A 46 -14.90 4.96 6.61
CA VAL A 46 -14.55 6.35 6.84
C VAL A 46 -15.79 7.08 7.30
N PHE A 47 -15.67 7.81 8.40
CA PHE A 47 -16.61 8.85 8.81
C PHE A 47 -15.82 10.13 9.05
N THR A 48 -16.07 11.18 8.27
CA THR A 48 -15.29 12.41 8.34
C THR A 48 -16.12 13.62 7.92
N GLN A 49 -15.79 14.80 8.45
CA GLN A 49 -16.32 16.10 7.99
C GLN A 49 -15.28 16.86 7.15
N ARG A 50 -14.15 16.23 6.84
CA ARG A 50 -13.07 16.85 6.07
C ARG A 50 -13.34 16.67 4.58
N ASN A 51 -13.23 17.76 3.83
CA ASN A 51 -13.35 17.73 2.37
C ASN A 51 -12.22 16.92 1.71
N TRP A 52 -11.08 16.72 2.38
CA TRP A 52 -10.03 15.80 1.93
C TRP A 52 -9.64 14.86 3.07
N TYR A 53 -9.63 13.56 2.78
CA TYR A 53 -9.31 12.52 3.75
C TYR A 53 -8.35 11.50 3.13
N GLY A 54 -7.09 11.56 3.55
CA GLY A 54 -6.07 10.61 3.15
C GLY A 54 -5.22 10.15 4.34
N TYR A 55 -4.61 8.96 4.29
CA TYR A 55 -4.71 7.95 3.24
C TYR A 55 -5.46 6.73 3.76
N ILE A 56 -6.46 6.25 3.01
CA ILE A 56 -7.28 5.09 3.41
C ILE A 56 -6.60 3.76 3.08
N VAL A 57 -5.75 3.75 2.05
CA VAL A 57 -4.91 2.62 1.65
C VAL A 57 -3.59 3.18 1.13
N HIS A 58 -2.48 2.53 1.44
CA HIS A 58 -1.23 2.76 0.73
C HIS A 58 -0.47 1.43 0.56
N LYS A 59 0.20 1.28 -0.58
CA LYS A 59 0.95 0.06 -0.87
C LYS A 59 2.15 0.40 -1.76
N ALA A 60 3.30 -0.14 -1.39
CA ALA A 60 4.49 -0.17 -2.23
C ALA A 60 4.39 -1.34 -3.19
N PHE A 61 4.57 -1.06 -4.48
CA PHE A 61 4.63 -2.04 -5.54
C PHE A 61 6.07 -2.11 -6.06
N ASN A 62 6.52 -3.34 -6.30
CA ASN A 62 7.78 -3.57 -7.00
C ASN A 62 7.62 -3.20 -8.48
N ARG A 63 8.68 -3.40 -9.27
CA ARG A 63 8.63 -3.13 -10.71
C ARG A 63 7.56 -3.99 -11.40
N ASP A 64 7.15 -3.53 -12.58
CA ASP A 64 6.18 -4.16 -13.47
C ASP A 64 4.73 -3.82 -13.13
N TYR A 65 3.92 -4.81 -12.77
CA TYR A 65 2.47 -4.69 -12.71
C TYR A 65 1.94 -4.79 -11.28
N ALA A 66 0.98 -3.92 -11.01
CA ALA A 66 0.13 -3.98 -9.83
C ALA A 66 -1.32 -3.85 -10.27
N LYS A 67 -2.19 -4.68 -9.70
CA LYS A 67 -3.63 -4.61 -9.96
C LYS A 67 -4.36 -4.38 -8.65
N ILE A 68 -5.27 -3.41 -8.69
CA ILE A 68 -6.08 -3.03 -7.55
C ILE A 68 -7.53 -3.02 -8.01
N GLN A 69 -8.35 -3.79 -7.31
CA GLN A 69 -9.80 -3.76 -7.45
C GLN A 69 -10.37 -3.09 -6.22
N TYR A 70 -11.38 -2.24 -6.39
CA TYR A 70 -12.04 -1.56 -5.29
C TYR A 70 -13.55 -1.71 -5.37
N GLN A 71 -14.15 -1.77 -4.20
CA GLN A 71 -15.57 -1.59 -3.97
C GLN A 71 -15.74 -0.49 -2.93
N ILE A 72 -16.49 0.54 -3.29
CA ILE A 72 -16.75 1.70 -2.43
C ILE A 72 -18.24 1.95 -2.38
N MET A 73 -18.78 2.19 -1.19
CA MET A 73 -20.21 2.42 -0.99
C MET A 73 -20.48 3.55 0.01
N TYR A 74 -21.37 4.48 -0.36
CA TYR A 74 -21.79 5.58 0.52
C TYR A 74 -23.18 6.13 0.14
N PRO A 75 -23.92 6.77 1.07
CA PRO A 75 -25.27 7.28 0.80
C PRO A 75 -25.29 8.37 -0.28
N ILE A 76 -26.29 8.36 -1.17
CA ILE A 76 -26.43 9.38 -2.23
C ILE A 76 -26.60 10.78 -1.63
N LYS A 77 -27.27 10.91 -0.48
CA LYS A 77 -27.47 12.19 0.21
C LYS A 77 -26.16 12.86 0.67
N GLU A 78 -25.06 12.11 0.75
CA GLU A 78 -23.72 12.58 1.14
C GLU A 78 -22.81 12.81 -0.08
N CYS A 79 -23.38 12.89 -1.28
CA CYS A 79 -22.63 13.18 -2.51
C CYS A 79 -21.89 14.53 -2.41
N CYS A 80 -20.77 14.73 -3.09
CA CYS A 80 -20.12 13.83 -4.03
C CYS A 80 -18.64 13.62 -3.69
N ALA A 81 -18.25 12.35 -3.57
CA ALA A 81 -16.89 11.97 -3.29
C ALA A 81 -16.14 11.56 -4.57
N ASN A 82 -14.82 11.73 -4.56
CA ASN A 82 -13.89 11.14 -5.53
C ASN A 82 -12.90 10.25 -4.81
N LEU A 83 -12.51 9.13 -5.44
CA LEU A 83 -11.34 8.37 -5.07
C LEU A 83 -10.12 8.99 -5.78
N LEU A 84 -9.12 9.35 -4.98
CA LEU A 84 -7.87 9.94 -5.44
C LEU A 84 -6.73 8.93 -5.32
N ILE A 85 -5.87 8.87 -6.33
CA ILE A 85 -4.73 7.96 -6.38
C ILE A 85 -3.46 8.79 -6.53
N TYR A 86 -2.72 8.97 -5.44
CA TYR A 86 -1.44 9.68 -5.44
C TYR A 86 -0.27 8.72 -5.60
N TYR A 87 0.74 9.14 -6.37
CA TYR A 87 2.07 8.55 -6.37
C TYR A 87 2.97 9.20 -5.32
N ASP A 88 4.05 8.52 -4.96
CA ASP A 88 4.99 8.95 -3.91
C ASP A 88 5.63 10.32 -4.17
N ASP A 89 5.84 10.70 -5.43
CA ASP A 89 6.32 12.02 -5.83
C ASP A 89 5.24 13.11 -5.75
N GLN A 90 3.99 12.79 -6.04
CA GLN A 90 2.85 13.69 -5.87
C GLN A 90 2.56 13.96 -4.39
N VAL A 91 2.67 12.94 -3.53
CA VAL A 91 2.52 13.10 -2.08
C VAL A 91 3.52 14.11 -1.52
N LYS A 92 4.76 14.13 -2.01
CA LYS A 92 5.80 15.09 -1.59
C LYS A 92 5.46 16.55 -1.92
N GLN A 93 4.53 16.78 -2.84
CA GLN A 93 4.08 18.12 -3.22
C GLN A 93 2.96 18.63 -2.29
N LEU A 94 2.29 17.74 -1.55
CA LEU A 94 1.19 18.11 -0.66
C LEU A 94 1.71 18.85 0.57
N ARG A 95 1.03 19.94 0.93
CA ARG A 95 1.30 20.72 2.15
C ARG A 95 0.08 20.71 3.07
N PRO A 96 0.27 20.75 4.41
CA PRO A 96 -0.85 20.79 5.35
C PRO A 96 -1.84 21.94 5.09
N SER A 97 -1.33 23.10 4.65
CA SER A 97 -2.11 24.30 4.35
C SER A 97 -2.88 24.25 3.04
N MET A 98 -2.72 23.21 2.21
CA MET A 98 -3.42 23.14 0.93
C MET A 98 -4.92 22.90 1.12
N THR A 99 -5.72 23.63 0.35
CA THR A 99 -7.16 23.40 0.23
C THR A 99 -7.45 22.06 -0.45
N CYS A 100 -8.73 21.65 -0.44
CA CYS A 100 -9.15 20.43 -1.11
C CYS A 100 -8.81 20.47 -2.62
N GLU A 101 -9.16 21.58 -3.27
CA GLU A 101 -8.98 21.84 -4.70
C GLU A 101 -7.49 21.87 -5.06
N GLN A 102 -6.66 22.47 -4.21
CA GLN A 102 -5.21 22.48 -4.41
C GLN A 102 -4.61 21.07 -4.35
N ARG A 103 -5.14 20.20 -3.49
CA ARG A 103 -4.70 18.78 -3.42
C ARG A 103 -5.18 17.97 -4.62
N LEU A 104 -6.32 18.31 -5.20
CA LEU A 104 -6.79 17.72 -6.47
C LEU A 104 -5.92 18.17 -7.64
N ALA A 105 -5.54 19.45 -7.69
CA ALA A 105 -4.74 20.03 -8.77
C ALA A 105 -3.32 19.45 -8.89
N VAL A 106 -2.82 18.74 -7.86
CA VAL A 106 -1.56 17.99 -7.92
C VAL A 106 -1.67 16.74 -8.81
N LEU A 107 -2.89 16.25 -9.06
CA LEU A 107 -3.14 15.08 -9.90
C LEU A 107 -3.35 15.52 -11.36
N PRO A 108 -2.55 15.02 -12.31
CA PRO A 108 -2.76 15.27 -13.74
C PRO A 108 -4.13 14.75 -14.20
N ALA A 109 -4.86 15.58 -14.96
CA ALA A 109 -6.19 15.23 -15.46
C ALA A 109 -6.18 13.97 -16.34
N ASP A 110 -5.13 13.76 -17.13
CA ASP A 110 -5.06 12.71 -18.15
C ASP A 110 -4.64 11.33 -17.60
N ASN A 111 -4.31 11.22 -16.30
CA ASN A 111 -3.80 9.98 -15.72
C ASN A 111 -4.87 9.11 -15.05
N ASN A 112 -6.16 9.47 -15.14
CA ASN A 112 -7.27 8.74 -14.48
C ASN A 112 -7.05 8.51 -12.97
N GLN A 113 -6.35 9.45 -12.31
CA GLN A 113 -6.01 9.41 -10.87
C GLN A 113 -7.11 10.02 -9.99
N VAL A 114 -8.08 10.71 -10.59
CA VAL A 114 -9.29 11.21 -9.95
C VAL A 114 -10.47 10.42 -10.48
N ILE A 115 -11.11 9.63 -9.62
CA ILE A 115 -12.21 8.76 -10.00
C ILE A 115 -13.49 9.27 -9.32
N PRO A 116 -14.45 9.85 -10.06
CA PRO A 116 -15.72 10.25 -9.51
C PRO A 116 -16.50 9.05 -8.99
N LEU A 117 -16.93 9.08 -7.73
CA LEU A 117 -17.68 7.97 -7.10
C LEU A 117 -19.19 8.16 -7.23
N ARG A 118 -19.65 8.56 -8.42
CA ARG A 118 -21.05 8.83 -8.73
C ARG A 118 -21.42 8.28 -10.10
N THR A 119 -22.72 8.20 -10.37
CA THR A 119 -23.28 7.82 -11.67
C THR A 119 -23.11 8.97 -12.66
N THR A 120 -21.89 9.24 -13.12
CA THR A 120 -21.65 10.31 -14.10
C THR A 120 -21.27 9.83 -15.48
N ASN A 121 -20.76 8.60 -15.65
CA ASN A 121 -20.45 7.94 -16.93
C ASN A 121 -20.15 6.44 -16.70
N ASP A 122 -20.22 5.60 -17.74
CA ASP A 122 -19.92 4.15 -17.69
C ASP A 122 -18.51 3.81 -17.14
N SER A 123 -17.58 4.78 -17.13
CA SER A 123 -16.18 4.60 -16.75
C SER A 123 -15.90 4.61 -15.24
N SER A 124 -16.84 5.08 -14.39
CA SER A 124 -16.66 5.08 -12.92
C SER A 124 -17.09 3.77 -12.26
N GLY A 125 -17.85 2.92 -12.96
CA GLY A 125 -18.34 1.66 -12.41
C GLY A 125 -19.30 1.81 -11.22
N CYS A 126 -19.94 2.97 -11.09
CA CYS A 126 -20.87 3.27 -10.01
C CYS A 126 -22.32 2.99 -10.43
N THR A 127 -23.04 2.25 -9.58
CA THR A 127 -24.47 1.97 -9.72
C THR A 127 -25.23 2.44 -8.47
N LEU A 128 -26.54 2.65 -8.62
CA LEU A 128 -27.41 2.91 -7.47
C LEU A 128 -27.86 1.60 -6.84
N TRP A 129 -27.83 1.54 -5.52
CA TRP A 129 -28.36 0.43 -4.73
C TRP A 129 -29.29 0.97 -3.66
N ASN A 130 -30.51 0.44 -3.61
CA ASN A 130 -31.46 0.77 -2.53
C ASN A 130 -31.37 -0.31 -1.45
N GLU A 131 -30.99 0.08 -0.24
CA GLU A 131 -31.04 -0.79 0.92
C GLU A 131 -32.01 -0.20 1.95
N LYS A 132 -33.12 -0.90 2.21
CA LYS A 132 -34.10 -0.56 3.26
C LYS A 132 -34.64 0.88 3.15
N GLY A 133 -34.80 1.39 1.92
CA GLY A 133 -35.35 2.72 1.67
C GLY A 133 -34.31 3.86 1.68
N GLU A 134 -33.01 3.55 1.79
CA GLU A 134 -31.93 4.50 1.59
C GLU A 134 -31.14 4.15 0.33
N ASP A 135 -30.87 5.15 -0.50
CA ASP A 135 -30.11 4.97 -1.74
C ASP A 135 -28.62 5.20 -1.52
N PHE A 136 -27.81 4.30 -2.10
CA PHE A 136 -26.36 4.31 -2.03
C PHE A 136 -25.75 4.34 -3.42
N TYR A 137 -24.64 5.07 -3.55
CA TYR A 137 -23.69 4.78 -4.63
C TYR A 137 -22.89 3.53 -4.26
N VAL A 138 -22.84 2.57 -5.18
CA VAL A 138 -21.97 1.38 -5.09
C VAL A 138 -21.04 1.40 -6.30
N CYS A 139 -19.77 1.69 -6.07
CA CYS A 139 -18.75 1.84 -7.10
C CYS A 139 -17.81 0.65 -7.09
N LEU A 140 -17.76 -0.07 -8.21
CA LEU A 140 -16.87 -1.19 -8.45
C LEU A 140 -15.90 -0.83 -9.57
N GLY A 141 -14.61 -0.96 -9.32
CA GLY A 141 -13.65 -0.66 -10.36
C GLY A 141 -12.32 -1.35 -10.19
N GLU A 142 -11.53 -1.27 -11.26
CA GLU A 142 -10.22 -1.86 -11.35
C GLU A 142 -9.23 -0.84 -11.92
N ARG A 143 -8.02 -0.86 -11.37
CA ARG A 143 -6.88 -0.14 -11.92
C ARG A 143 -5.69 -1.08 -11.99
N ILE A 144 -5.20 -1.23 -13.21
CA ILE A 144 -3.92 -1.84 -13.49
C ILE A 144 -2.95 -0.71 -13.67
N PHE A 145 -1.76 -0.92 -13.14
CA PHE A 145 -0.75 0.08 -13.20
C PHE A 145 0.59 -0.55 -13.48
N ARG A 146 1.43 0.23 -14.14
CA ARG A 146 2.70 -0.22 -14.64
C ARG A 146 3.79 0.77 -14.26
N SER A 147 4.86 0.28 -13.64
CA SER A 147 6.00 1.13 -13.30
C SER A 147 7.32 0.41 -13.56
N SER A 148 8.27 1.12 -14.16
CA SER A 148 9.65 0.64 -14.37
C SER A 148 10.50 0.66 -13.10
N VAL A 149 10.03 1.37 -12.06
CA VAL A 149 10.68 1.50 -10.75
C VAL A 149 9.71 1.16 -9.63
N PRO A 150 10.17 0.76 -8.44
CA PRO A 150 9.30 0.62 -7.29
C PRO A 150 8.58 1.94 -6.99
N ARG A 151 7.26 1.88 -6.78
CA ARG A 151 6.43 3.06 -6.49
C ARG A 151 5.47 2.75 -5.36
N THR A 152 5.26 3.73 -4.48
CA THR A 152 4.21 3.65 -3.46
C THR A 152 3.03 4.48 -3.90
N TRP A 153 1.84 3.91 -3.83
CA TRP A 153 0.61 4.65 -4.10
C TRP A 153 -0.23 4.79 -2.88
N PHE A 154 -0.96 5.89 -2.86
CA PHE A 154 -1.75 6.32 -1.74
C PHE A 154 -3.14 6.65 -2.23
N PHE A 155 -4.13 6.00 -1.64
CA PHE A 155 -5.55 6.22 -1.92
C PHE A 155 -6.11 7.19 -0.90
N ALA A 156 -6.76 8.24 -1.37
CA ALA A 156 -7.45 9.22 -0.55
C ALA A 156 -8.86 9.46 -1.09
N LEU A 157 -9.67 10.13 -0.28
CA LEU A 157 -11.00 10.57 -0.65
C LEU A 157 -11.01 12.10 -0.69
N SER A 158 -11.75 12.65 -1.65
CA SER A 158 -12.12 14.06 -1.65
C SER A 158 -13.61 14.23 -1.75
N HIS A 159 -14.12 15.25 -1.09
CA HIS A 159 -15.50 15.73 -1.04
C HIS A 159 -15.44 17.26 -1.17
N CYS A 160 -14.73 17.77 -2.18
CA CYS A 160 -14.49 19.22 -2.33
C CYS A 160 -15.73 19.98 -2.80
N GLU A 161 -16.60 19.33 -3.60
CA GLU A 161 -17.76 19.97 -4.23
C GLU A 161 -18.93 20.20 -3.26
N HIS A 162 -18.87 19.64 -2.04
CA HIS A 162 -19.98 19.66 -1.10
C HIS A 162 -19.48 19.79 0.34
N GLU A 163 -20.29 20.42 1.18
CA GLU A 163 -20.07 20.50 2.61
C GLU A 163 -20.91 19.44 3.31
N GLY A 164 -20.35 18.79 4.34
CA GLY A 164 -21.08 17.84 5.16
C GLY A 164 -20.24 16.63 5.57
N PRO A 165 -20.85 15.68 6.28
CA PRO A 165 -20.20 14.43 6.61
C PRO A 165 -20.12 13.52 5.37
N LEU A 166 -19.06 12.72 5.33
CA LEU A 166 -18.89 11.60 4.42
C LEU A 166 -18.76 10.31 5.23
N ASN A 167 -19.68 9.38 5.01
CA ASN A 167 -19.77 8.06 5.61
C ASN A 167 -19.68 6.98 4.52
N LEU A 168 -18.50 6.38 4.39
CA LEU A 168 -18.17 5.53 3.25
C LEU A 168 -17.54 4.22 3.73
N ASN A 169 -17.98 3.11 3.14
CA ASN A 169 -17.35 1.80 3.30
C ASN A 169 -16.49 1.50 2.08
N TYR A 170 -15.35 0.84 2.29
CA TYR A 170 -14.47 0.44 1.20
C TYR A 170 -13.91 -0.96 1.39
N VAL A 171 -13.62 -1.61 0.26
CA VAL A 171 -12.84 -2.83 0.14
C VAL A 171 -11.89 -2.66 -1.03
N PHE A 172 -10.62 -2.99 -0.83
CA PHE A 172 -9.58 -3.03 -1.87
C PHE A 172 -8.98 -4.43 -1.90
N ASN A 173 -8.92 -5.03 -3.09
CA ASN A 173 -8.20 -6.26 -3.35
C ASN A 173 -6.97 -5.91 -4.17
N ILE A 174 -5.78 -6.19 -3.63
CA ILE A 174 -4.50 -5.79 -4.19
C ILE A 174 -3.72 -7.05 -4.56
N THR A 175 -3.32 -7.15 -5.82
CA THR A 175 -2.50 -8.24 -6.38
C THR A 175 -1.27 -7.68 -7.05
#